data_AF-A6BE11-F1
#
_entry.id   AF-A6BE11-F1
#
_cell.length_a   1.000
_cell.length_b   1.000
_cell.length_c   1.000
_cell.angle_alpha   90.00
_cell.angle_beta   90.00
_cell.angle_gamma   90.00
#
_symmetry.space_group_name_H-M   'P 1'
#
loop_
_entity.id
_entity.type
_entity.pdbx_description
1 polymer ?
#
loop_
_entity_poly.entity_id
_entity_poly.type
_entity_poly.pdbx_seq_one_letter_code
_entity_poly.pdbx_strand_id
1 'polypeptide(L)'
;MFADRARIFIRAGKGGDGHVSFRREKYVANGGPDGGDGGRGGDVIFEVDEGLNTLQDYRHKRKFTAKDGEQGGKRRCHGADGEDIVLKVPEGTVIKESESGKVIADMSGDNRRQIILKGGKGGLGNQHFATATMQVPKYAQPGQPAKELYVDLELKVIADVGLVGFPNVGKSTFLSRVTNAQPKIANYHFTTLNPNLGVVDLPDANGFVIADIPGLIEGASEGVGLGHQFLRHIERTKLMIHVVDAAGTEGRDPVDDIYKINNELKAYNADIANRPQVIAANKIDAIFTDDDPVQRLKDEFEPQGVKVFPISGVTGQGIKELLYYVSNELQHLEQDTIVFEQEYFPEEEIPMNDLPYTVEKEDDMYVVEGPKIEKMLGYTNLDSERGFAFFQKFLKDSGILEQLEEAGIQEGDTVRMYGLQFDYYK
;
A
#
# COMPACT_ATOMS: atom_id res chain seq x y z
N MET A 1 -14.26 -2.09 -15.44
CA MET A 1 -12.92 -2.15 -16.06
C MET A 1 -11.93 -2.21 -14.90
N PHE A 2 -11.48 -3.41 -14.51
CA PHE A 2 -10.60 -3.60 -13.35
C PHE A 2 -9.41 -2.64 -13.43
N ALA A 3 -9.23 -1.87 -12.37
CA ALA A 3 -8.08 -1.01 -12.15
C ALA A 3 -7.34 -1.63 -10.97
N ASP A 4 -6.21 -2.25 -11.27
CA ASP A 4 -5.17 -2.68 -10.37
C ASP A 4 -4.20 -1.54 -10.04
N ARG A 5 -4.25 -0.46 -10.84
CA ARG A 5 -3.56 0.80 -10.63
C ARG A 5 -4.49 1.99 -10.70
N ALA A 6 -4.33 2.91 -9.76
CA ALA A 6 -5.02 4.19 -9.79
C ALA A 6 -4.09 5.31 -9.32
N ARG A 7 -3.99 6.36 -10.14
CA ARG A 7 -3.32 7.60 -9.76
C ARG A 7 -4.35 8.57 -9.21
N ILE A 8 -4.14 9.03 -7.98
CA ILE A 8 -5.04 9.96 -7.31
C ILE A 8 -4.27 11.13 -6.72
N PHE A 9 -4.97 12.26 -6.61
CA PHE A 9 -4.52 13.44 -5.90
C PHE A 9 -5.17 13.45 -4.52
N ILE A 10 -4.34 13.54 -3.49
CA ILE A 10 -4.76 13.64 -2.10
C ILE A 10 -4.32 14.99 -1.52
N ARG A 11 -5.20 15.63 -0.75
CA ARG A 11 -4.93 16.89 -0.05
C ARG A 11 -5.47 16.81 1.37
N ALA A 12 -4.61 17.10 2.35
CA ALA A 12 -5.02 17.25 3.74
C ALA A 12 -5.67 18.63 3.98
N GLY A 13 -6.39 18.77 5.09
CA GLY A 13 -6.99 20.05 5.47
C GLY A 13 -5.94 21.07 5.85
N LYS A 14 -6.14 22.33 5.44
CA LYS A 14 -5.41 23.48 6.00
C LYS A 14 -5.84 23.67 7.46
N GLY A 15 -4.91 24.03 8.33
CA GLY A 15 -5.28 24.54 9.66
C GLY A 15 -6.03 25.86 9.55
N GLY A 16 -7.02 26.06 10.42
CA GLY A 16 -7.71 27.33 10.55
C GLY A 16 -6.78 28.43 11.05
N ASP A 17 -6.99 29.67 10.61
CA ASP A 17 -6.18 30.79 11.06
C ASP A 17 -6.63 31.27 12.45
N GLY A 18 -5.67 31.63 13.31
CA GLY A 18 -5.97 32.26 14.60
C GLY A 18 -6.57 33.65 14.40
N HIS A 19 -7.48 34.05 15.28
CA HIS A 19 -8.17 35.33 15.14
C HIS A 19 -7.52 36.43 15.98
N VAL A 20 -7.52 37.65 15.45
CA VAL A 20 -7.18 38.85 16.22
C VAL A 20 -8.47 39.53 16.63
N SER A 21 -8.78 39.49 17.92
CA SER A 21 -9.95 40.19 18.46
C SER A 21 -9.68 40.81 19.82
N PHE A 22 -10.48 41.83 20.13
CA PHE A 22 -10.46 42.50 21.42
C PHE A 22 -11.87 42.62 21.97
N ARG A 23 -12.00 42.40 23.28
CA ARG A 23 -13.27 42.47 23.98
C ARG A 23 -13.84 43.89 23.89
N ARG A 24 -15.09 44.03 23.47
CA ARG A 24 -15.79 45.33 23.38
C ARG A 24 -17.04 45.31 24.24
N GLU A 25 -17.07 46.18 25.25
CA GLU A 25 -18.21 46.37 26.17
C GLU A 25 -18.50 47.85 26.33
N LYS A 26 -19.78 48.21 26.54
CA LYS A 26 -20.26 49.60 26.58
C LYS A 26 -19.56 50.48 27.62
N TYR A 27 -19.01 49.89 28.68
CA TYR A 27 -18.34 50.59 29.79
C TYR A 27 -16.84 50.27 29.91
N VAL A 28 -16.25 49.57 28.94
CA VAL A 28 -14.83 49.21 28.95
C VAL A 28 -14.15 49.84 27.74
N ALA A 29 -13.31 50.85 27.99
CA ALA A 29 -12.65 51.61 26.92
C ALA A 29 -11.68 50.76 26.09
N ASN A 30 -10.88 49.90 26.74
CA ASN A 30 -9.93 48.99 26.10
C ASN A 30 -10.04 47.59 26.72
N GLY A 31 -10.77 46.68 26.08
CA GLY A 31 -10.82 45.29 26.50
C GLY A 31 -9.58 44.51 26.06
N GLY A 32 -9.21 43.50 26.84
CA GLY A 32 -8.10 42.60 26.52
C GLY A 32 -8.36 41.75 25.26
N PRO A 33 -7.33 41.02 24.78
CA PRO A 33 -7.45 40.16 23.61
C PRO A 33 -8.43 39.01 23.87
N ASP A 34 -9.29 38.74 22.89
CA ASP A 34 -10.31 37.68 22.92
C ASP A 34 -10.45 36.95 21.58
N GLY A 35 -9.41 36.95 20.75
CA GLY A 35 -9.36 36.12 19.55
C GLY A 35 -9.11 34.66 19.91
N GLY A 36 -9.94 33.76 19.37
CA GLY A 36 -9.77 32.31 19.50
C GLY A 36 -8.80 31.72 18.48
N ASP A 37 -8.46 30.45 18.71
CA ASP A 37 -7.56 29.67 17.85
C ASP A 37 -8.31 29.08 16.66
N GLY A 38 -7.61 28.83 15.56
CA GLY A 38 -8.15 28.06 14.45
C GLY A 38 -8.19 26.57 14.76
N GLY A 39 -9.12 25.85 14.13
CA GLY A 39 -9.22 24.39 14.23
C GLY A 39 -8.14 23.68 13.41
N ARG A 40 -7.91 22.41 13.72
CA ARG A 40 -7.01 21.53 12.95
C ARG A 40 -7.63 21.21 11.59
N GLY A 41 -6.81 21.08 10.54
CA GLY A 41 -7.26 20.49 9.27
C GLY A 41 -7.45 18.98 9.38
N GLY A 42 -8.35 18.41 8.57
CA GLY A 42 -8.59 16.97 8.53
C GLY A 42 -7.46 16.16 7.88
N ASP A 43 -7.34 14.90 8.29
CA ASP A 43 -6.31 13.96 7.86
C ASP A 43 -6.66 13.15 6.59
N VAL A 44 -5.59 12.86 5.85
CA VAL A 44 -5.29 11.84 4.83
C VAL A 44 -5.30 10.38 5.26
N ILE A 45 -6.41 9.67 5.48
CA ILE A 45 -6.36 8.30 6.03
C ILE A 45 -6.65 7.25 4.96
N PHE A 46 -5.84 6.20 4.90
CA PHE A 46 -6.13 4.98 4.15
C PHE A 46 -6.49 3.85 5.12
N GLU A 47 -7.48 3.06 4.76
CA GLU A 47 -8.00 1.95 5.56
C GLU A 47 -8.24 0.74 4.68
N VAL A 48 -7.81 -0.44 5.14
CA VAL A 48 -8.06 -1.71 4.47
C VAL A 48 -9.53 -2.07 4.65
N ASP A 49 -10.21 -2.33 3.54
CA ASP A 49 -11.54 -2.91 3.52
C ASP A 49 -11.45 -4.32 2.90
N GLU A 50 -11.63 -5.35 3.73
CA GLU A 50 -11.57 -6.77 3.33
C GLU A 50 -12.66 -7.13 2.29
N GLY A 51 -13.72 -6.31 2.16
CA GLY A 51 -14.75 -6.49 1.14
C GLY A 51 -14.39 -5.91 -0.23
N LEU A 52 -13.30 -5.14 -0.34
CA LEU A 52 -12.85 -4.55 -1.61
C LEU A 52 -11.73 -5.38 -2.22
N ASN A 53 -11.93 -5.82 -3.46
CA ASN A 53 -10.94 -6.60 -4.22
C ASN A 53 -10.32 -5.82 -5.40
N THR A 54 -10.73 -4.56 -5.61
CA THR A 54 -10.35 -3.77 -6.81
C THR A 54 -10.17 -2.28 -6.48
N LEU A 55 -9.34 -1.55 -7.23
CA LEU A 55 -9.18 -0.10 -7.11
C LEU A 55 -10.04 0.69 -8.12
N GLN A 56 -11.13 0.09 -8.63
CA GLN A 56 -11.94 0.70 -9.68
C GLN A 56 -12.57 2.05 -9.27
N ASP A 57 -12.92 2.22 -8.00
CA ASP A 57 -13.56 3.45 -7.50
C ASP A 57 -12.65 4.69 -7.64
N TYR A 58 -11.35 4.49 -7.50
CA TYR A 58 -10.32 5.52 -7.62
C TYR A 58 -10.06 5.98 -9.05
N ARG A 59 -10.59 5.27 -10.06
CA ARG A 59 -10.53 5.72 -11.46
C ARG A 59 -11.51 6.83 -11.77
N HIS A 60 -12.71 6.73 -11.20
CA HIS A 60 -13.81 7.67 -11.45
C HIS A 60 -13.62 8.96 -10.67
N LYS A 61 -13.20 8.85 -9.41
CA LYS A 61 -12.88 10.00 -8.56
C LYS A 61 -11.38 10.03 -8.32
N ARG A 62 -10.70 11.03 -8.90
CA ARG A 62 -9.25 11.18 -8.83
C ARG A 62 -8.77 12.22 -7.82
N LYS A 63 -9.67 13.01 -7.23
CA LYS A 63 -9.34 14.09 -6.29
C LYS A 63 -10.03 13.85 -4.97
N PHE A 64 -9.24 13.75 -3.92
CA PHE A 64 -9.66 13.55 -2.55
C PHE A 64 -9.07 14.66 -1.69
N THR A 65 -9.93 15.33 -0.92
CA THR A 65 -9.54 16.51 -0.14
C THR A 65 -10.24 16.42 1.20
N ALA A 66 -9.48 16.39 2.28
CA ALA A 66 -10.01 16.50 3.64
C ALA A 66 -10.51 17.93 3.90
N LYS A 67 -11.38 18.11 4.90
CA LYS A 67 -11.91 19.45 5.21
C LYS A 67 -10.84 20.30 5.89
N ASP A 68 -10.82 21.59 5.53
CA ASP A 68 -9.99 22.59 6.21
C ASP A 68 -10.57 22.88 7.61
N GLY A 69 -9.72 23.23 8.56
CA GLY A 69 -10.13 23.68 9.90
C GLY A 69 -10.73 25.09 9.84
N GLU A 70 -11.71 25.36 10.69
CA GLU A 70 -12.35 26.68 10.74
C GLU A 70 -11.44 27.71 11.40
N GLN A 71 -11.59 28.97 10.99
CA GLN A 71 -10.85 30.08 11.60
C GLN A 71 -11.35 30.35 13.02
N GLY A 72 -10.45 30.87 13.86
CA GLY A 72 -10.83 31.36 15.17
C GLY A 72 -11.86 32.49 15.07
N GLY A 73 -12.68 32.62 16.12
CA GLY A 73 -13.70 33.65 16.24
C GLY A 73 -13.37 34.69 17.30
N LYS A 74 -14.34 35.58 17.53
CA LYS A 74 -14.32 36.53 18.65
C LYS A 74 -14.73 35.84 19.95
N ARG A 75 -14.54 36.51 21.09
CA ARG A 75 -14.99 35.99 22.41
C ARG A 75 -14.36 34.64 22.78
N ARG A 76 -13.11 34.44 22.39
CA ARG A 76 -12.35 33.19 22.63
C ARG A 76 -13.01 31.96 21.99
N CYS A 77 -13.75 32.17 20.91
CA CYS A 77 -14.36 31.08 20.16
C CYS A 77 -13.28 30.41 19.31
N HIS A 78 -12.94 29.16 19.60
CA HIS A 78 -12.05 28.36 18.77
C HIS A 78 -12.80 27.86 17.52
N GLY A 79 -12.11 27.76 16.40
CA GLY A 79 -12.65 27.17 15.17
C GLY A 79 -12.81 25.65 15.31
N ALA A 80 -13.81 25.08 14.64
CA ALA A 80 -13.99 23.64 14.58
C ALA A 80 -12.89 22.93 13.77
N ASP A 81 -12.57 21.70 14.16
CA ASP A 81 -11.66 20.85 13.43
C ASP A 81 -12.29 20.37 12.11
N GLY A 82 -11.47 20.28 11.06
CA GLY A 82 -11.84 19.73 9.77
C GLY A 82 -12.04 18.21 9.86
N GLU A 83 -13.07 17.70 9.20
CA GLU A 83 -13.31 16.27 9.07
C GLU A 83 -12.23 15.57 8.23
N ASP A 84 -11.75 14.44 8.75
CA ASP A 84 -10.83 13.53 8.08
C ASP A 84 -11.50 12.88 6.86
N ILE A 85 -10.70 12.46 5.88
CA ILE A 85 -11.15 11.65 4.76
C ILE A 85 -10.51 10.26 4.85
N VAL A 86 -11.35 9.23 4.87
CA VAL A 86 -10.93 7.83 4.87
C VAL A 86 -11.10 7.25 3.48
N LEU A 87 -9.99 6.77 2.92
CA LEU A 87 -9.89 6.14 1.61
C LEU A 87 -9.76 4.63 1.80
N LYS A 88 -10.85 3.91 1.49
CA LYS A 88 -10.93 2.46 1.62
C LYS A 88 -10.25 1.75 0.46
N VAL A 89 -9.22 0.96 0.75
CA VAL A 89 -8.45 0.21 -0.24
C VAL A 89 -8.51 -1.30 0.04
N PRO A 90 -8.40 -2.15 -1.00
CA PRO A 90 -8.16 -3.58 -0.81
C PRO A 90 -6.89 -3.86 -0.01
N GLU A 91 -6.88 -4.98 0.70
CA GLU A 91 -5.66 -5.48 1.32
C GLU A 91 -4.58 -5.78 0.27
N GLY A 92 -3.32 -5.50 0.59
CA GLY A 92 -2.22 -5.64 -0.36
C GLY A 92 -2.01 -4.41 -1.25
N THR A 93 -2.73 -3.31 -1.00
CA THR A 93 -2.53 -2.06 -1.73
C THR A 93 -1.25 -1.37 -1.27
N VAL A 94 -0.34 -1.13 -2.22
CA VAL A 94 0.87 -0.35 -2.03
C VAL A 94 0.60 1.08 -2.48
N ILE A 95 0.90 2.02 -1.60
CA ILE A 95 0.75 3.45 -1.85
C ILE A 95 2.15 4.00 -2.13
N LYS A 96 2.35 4.50 -3.35
CA LYS A 96 3.61 5.10 -3.78
C LYS A 96 3.42 6.58 -4.06
N GLU A 97 4.45 7.37 -3.84
CA GLU A 97 4.47 8.73 -4.35
C GLU A 97 4.68 8.70 -5.86
N SER A 98 3.87 9.47 -6.61
CA SER A 98 3.93 9.45 -8.07
C SER A 98 5.20 10.04 -8.69
N GLU A 99 5.94 10.90 -7.99
CA GLU A 99 7.13 11.56 -8.55
C GLU A 99 8.40 10.79 -8.22
N SER A 100 8.65 10.45 -6.96
CA SER A 100 9.83 9.67 -6.57
C SER A 100 9.68 8.15 -6.76
N GLY A 101 8.46 7.64 -6.88
CA GLY A 101 8.17 6.21 -6.94
C GLY A 101 8.40 5.46 -5.63
N LYS A 102 8.74 6.17 -4.55
CA LYS A 102 9.01 5.58 -3.24
C LYS A 102 7.72 5.09 -2.58
N VAL A 103 7.82 3.99 -1.84
CA VAL A 103 6.68 3.39 -1.12
C VAL A 103 6.41 4.15 0.16
N ILE A 104 5.26 4.81 0.22
CA ILE A 104 4.78 5.55 1.39
C ILE A 104 4.22 4.58 2.43
N ALA A 105 3.43 3.61 1.96
CA ALA A 105 2.67 2.72 2.81
C ALA A 105 2.36 1.40 2.09
N ASP A 106 2.36 0.33 2.87
CA ASP A 106 1.95 -1.00 2.44
C ASP A 106 0.77 -1.44 3.32
N MET A 107 -0.41 -1.55 2.71
CA MET A 107 -1.66 -1.87 3.40
C MET A 107 -1.86 -3.39 3.46
N SER A 108 -0.84 -4.11 3.93
CA SER A 108 -0.80 -5.57 4.05
C SER A 108 -0.58 -5.98 5.51
N GLY A 109 -1.11 -7.14 5.93
CA GLY A 109 -0.86 -7.71 7.26
C GLY A 109 -1.52 -6.90 8.38
N ASP A 110 -0.73 -6.52 9.40
CA ASP A 110 -1.24 -5.76 10.56
C ASP A 110 -1.56 -4.28 10.24
N ASN A 111 -1.04 -3.76 9.13
CA ASN A 111 -1.22 -2.36 8.76
C ASN A 111 -2.57 -2.11 8.06
N ARG A 112 -3.63 -2.15 8.87
CA ARG A 112 -5.02 -1.99 8.40
C ARG A 112 -5.47 -0.54 8.26
N ARG A 113 -4.79 0.41 8.91
CA ARG A 113 -5.17 1.83 8.87
C ARG A 113 -3.95 2.73 9.05
N GLN A 114 -3.72 3.62 8.09
CA GLN A 114 -2.55 4.49 8.09
C GLN A 114 -2.89 5.92 7.67
N ILE A 115 -2.34 6.88 8.39
CA ILE A 115 -2.41 8.31 8.04
C ILE A 115 -1.27 8.61 7.06
N ILE A 116 -1.61 8.98 5.84
CA ILE A 116 -0.66 9.31 4.77
C ILE A 116 -0.33 10.80 4.76
N LEU A 117 -1.33 11.66 4.95
CA LEU A 117 -1.14 13.11 5.06
C LEU A 117 -1.78 13.63 6.34
N LYS A 118 -0.98 14.23 7.22
CA LYS A 118 -1.49 14.93 8.40
C LYS A 118 -2.05 16.30 8.00
N GLY A 119 -3.23 16.64 8.53
CA GLY A 119 -3.85 17.94 8.45
C GLY A 119 -3.04 19.01 9.18
N GLY A 120 -3.09 20.23 8.64
CA GLY A 120 -2.36 21.37 9.19
C GLY A 120 -2.83 21.72 10.60
N LYS A 121 -1.89 22.04 11.48
CA LYS A 121 -2.22 22.56 12.82
C LYS A 121 -2.93 23.91 12.72
N GLY A 122 -3.93 24.11 13.56
CA GLY A 122 -4.62 25.39 13.72
C GLY A 122 -3.69 26.48 14.24
N GLY A 123 -3.95 27.71 13.83
CA GLY A 123 -3.21 28.90 14.23
C GLY A 123 -3.67 29.44 15.58
N LEU A 124 -2.73 29.87 16.41
CA LEU A 124 -3.01 30.49 17.71
C LEU A 124 -3.59 31.91 17.56
N GLY A 125 -4.67 32.19 18.29
CA GLY A 125 -5.27 33.51 18.39
C GLY A 125 -4.40 34.51 19.16
N ASN A 126 -4.77 35.79 19.07
CA ASN A 126 -3.98 36.86 19.69
C ASN A 126 -3.91 36.79 21.23
N GLN A 127 -4.77 36.02 21.87
CA GLN A 127 -4.75 35.80 23.32
C GLN A 127 -3.49 35.07 23.80
N HIS A 128 -2.96 34.12 23.02
CA HIS A 128 -1.78 33.34 23.42
C HIS A 128 -0.49 34.17 23.41
N PHE A 129 -0.48 35.28 22.68
CA PHE A 129 0.67 36.18 22.58
C PHE A 129 0.63 37.30 23.64
N ALA A 130 -0.38 37.30 24.52
CA ALA A 130 -0.51 38.30 25.57
C ALA A 130 0.50 38.02 26.69
N THR A 131 1.45 38.93 26.89
CA THR A 131 2.46 38.85 27.95
C THR A 131 2.38 40.09 28.86
N ALA A 132 3.08 40.05 30.01
CA ALA A 132 3.15 41.19 30.93
C ALA A 132 3.57 42.49 30.23
N THR A 133 4.48 42.40 29.25
CA THR A 133 5.00 43.51 28.45
C THR A 133 4.18 43.78 27.18
N MET A 134 3.44 42.80 26.65
CA MET A 134 2.61 42.92 25.44
C MET A 134 1.14 42.57 25.73
N GLN A 135 0.43 43.53 26.32
CA GLN A 135 -0.97 43.35 26.76
C GLN A 135 -2.00 43.38 25.60
N VAL A 136 -1.63 43.93 24.43
CA VAL A 136 -2.52 44.10 23.28
C VAL A 136 -1.87 43.56 22.00
N PRO A 137 -1.70 42.22 21.86
CA PRO A 137 -1.14 41.64 20.65
C PRO A 137 -2.10 41.85 19.47
N LYS A 138 -1.59 42.46 18.40
CA LYS A 138 -2.34 42.76 17.16
C LYS A 138 -2.09 41.75 16.04
N TYR A 139 -1.51 40.61 16.38
CA TYR A 139 -1.22 39.53 15.46
C TYR A 139 -1.72 38.21 16.02
N ALA A 140 -1.97 37.27 15.12
CA ALA A 140 -2.32 35.89 15.40
C ALA A 140 -1.51 35.01 14.45
N GLN A 141 -1.31 33.75 14.83
CA GLN A 141 -0.59 32.80 13.99
C GLN A 141 -1.55 32.28 12.91
N PRO A 142 -1.13 32.27 11.63
CA PRO A 142 -1.89 31.61 10.58
C PRO A 142 -1.86 30.09 10.78
N GLY A 143 -2.90 29.41 10.32
CA GLY A 143 -2.93 27.96 10.33
C GLY A 143 -1.92 27.38 9.36
N GLN A 144 -1.42 26.17 9.66
CA GLN A 144 -0.46 25.51 8.79
C GLN A 144 -1.07 25.22 7.41
N PRO A 145 -0.30 25.37 6.32
CA PRO A 145 -0.77 25.09 4.99
C PRO A 145 -1.16 23.62 4.83
N ALA A 146 -2.10 23.36 3.93
CA ALA A 146 -2.45 22.01 3.52
C ALA A 146 -1.26 21.34 2.81
N LYS A 147 -1.04 20.06 3.09
CA LYS A 147 -0.13 19.21 2.30
C LYS A 147 -0.91 18.56 1.15
N GLU A 148 -0.28 18.49 -0.02
CA GLU A 148 -0.86 17.95 -1.26
C GLU A 148 0.13 16.95 -1.87
N LEU A 149 -0.37 15.82 -2.35
CA LEU A 149 0.47 14.78 -2.93
C LEU A 149 -0.27 14.02 -4.05
N TYR A 150 0.46 13.66 -5.11
CA TYR A 150 0.00 12.66 -6.06
C TYR A 150 0.51 11.29 -5.63
N VAL A 151 -0.41 10.33 -5.48
CA VAL A 151 -0.07 8.95 -5.11
C VAL A 151 -0.56 7.98 -6.16
N ASP A 152 0.25 6.96 -6.41
CA ASP A 152 -0.07 5.80 -7.21
C ASP A 152 -0.40 4.64 -6.28
N LEU A 153 -1.63 4.14 -6.41
CA LEU A 153 -2.10 2.95 -5.72
C LEU A 153 -1.85 1.75 -6.62
N GLU A 154 -1.13 0.75 -6.12
CA GLU A 154 -0.86 -0.50 -6.82
C GLU A 154 -1.26 -1.70 -5.94
N LEU A 155 -2.17 -2.53 -6.42
CA LEU A 155 -2.54 -3.76 -5.71
C LEU A 155 -1.47 -4.85 -5.93
N LYS A 156 -0.90 -5.41 -4.85
CA LYS A 156 0.12 -6.50 -4.91
C LYS A 156 -0.41 -7.83 -5.38
N VAL A 157 -1.70 -8.08 -5.21
CA VAL A 157 -2.30 -9.38 -5.53
C VAL A 157 -2.50 -9.47 -7.04
N ILE A 158 -1.77 -10.39 -7.68
CA ILE A 158 -1.89 -10.61 -9.13
C ILE A 158 -3.10 -11.51 -9.43
N ALA A 159 -3.33 -12.53 -8.60
CA ALA A 159 -4.53 -13.37 -8.62
C ALA A 159 -4.67 -14.19 -7.33
N ASP A 160 -5.90 -14.39 -6.87
CA ASP A 160 -6.21 -15.31 -5.77
C ASP A 160 -6.02 -16.77 -6.20
N VAL A 161 -6.25 -17.06 -7.48
CA VAL A 161 -6.27 -18.41 -8.04
C VAL A 161 -5.40 -18.52 -9.28
N GLY A 162 -4.56 -19.55 -9.35
CA GLY A 162 -3.75 -19.86 -10.53
C GLY A 162 -4.35 -21.01 -11.35
N LEU A 163 -4.43 -20.87 -12.67
CA LEU A 163 -4.74 -21.99 -13.57
C LEU A 163 -3.43 -22.69 -13.98
N VAL A 164 -3.35 -23.97 -13.65
CA VAL A 164 -2.28 -24.88 -14.07
C VAL A 164 -2.86 -25.97 -14.97
N GLY A 165 -2.05 -26.50 -15.86
CA GLY A 165 -2.49 -27.43 -16.89
C GLY A 165 -1.70 -27.26 -18.17
N PHE A 166 -1.64 -28.34 -18.95
CA PHE A 166 -0.95 -28.37 -20.23
C PHE A 166 -1.55 -27.39 -21.27
N PRO A 167 -0.84 -27.11 -22.37
CA PRO A 167 -1.44 -26.44 -23.52
C PRO A 167 -2.66 -27.21 -24.04
N ASN A 168 -3.63 -26.47 -24.61
CA ASN A 168 -4.84 -26.99 -25.26
C ASN A 168 -5.84 -27.78 -24.38
N VAL A 169 -5.63 -27.86 -23.07
CA VAL A 169 -6.62 -28.41 -22.12
C VAL A 169 -7.83 -27.49 -21.93
N GLY A 170 -7.78 -26.27 -22.47
CA GLY A 170 -8.87 -25.29 -22.44
C GLY A 170 -8.79 -24.25 -21.32
N LYS A 171 -7.60 -23.97 -20.76
CA LYS A 171 -7.40 -22.93 -19.73
C LYS A 171 -7.90 -21.55 -20.15
N SER A 172 -7.51 -21.08 -21.34
CA SER A 172 -7.94 -19.76 -21.81
C SER A 172 -9.44 -19.73 -22.17
N THR A 173 -10.00 -20.84 -22.66
CA THR A 173 -11.44 -21.00 -22.87
C THR A 173 -12.21 -20.95 -21.55
N PHE A 174 -11.73 -21.63 -20.52
CA PHE A 174 -12.27 -21.55 -19.17
C PHE A 174 -12.19 -20.12 -18.64
N LEU A 175 -11.01 -19.49 -18.68
CA LEU A 175 -10.79 -18.13 -18.21
C LEU A 175 -11.75 -17.14 -18.89
N SER A 176 -11.82 -17.12 -20.21
CA SER A 176 -12.72 -16.22 -20.96
C SER A 176 -14.21 -16.40 -20.63
N ARG A 177 -14.63 -17.59 -20.17
CA ARG A 177 -16.02 -17.87 -19.84
C ARG A 177 -16.40 -17.49 -18.42
N VAL A 178 -15.48 -17.63 -17.48
CA VAL A 178 -15.71 -17.29 -16.06
C VAL A 178 -15.60 -15.80 -15.80
N THR A 179 -15.10 -15.03 -16.77
CA THR A 179 -14.81 -13.61 -16.60
C THR A 179 -15.91 -12.72 -17.18
N ASN A 180 -16.48 -11.84 -16.35
CA ASN A 180 -17.43 -10.82 -16.80
C ASN A 180 -16.77 -9.70 -17.67
N ALA A 181 -15.44 -9.63 -17.68
CA ALA A 181 -14.66 -8.76 -18.55
C ALA A 181 -13.78 -9.60 -19.47
N GLN A 182 -13.55 -9.16 -20.72
CA GLN A 182 -12.56 -9.82 -21.59
C GLN A 182 -11.23 -10.00 -20.83
N PRO A 183 -10.63 -11.20 -20.86
CA PRO A 183 -9.33 -11.44 -20.23
C PRO A 183 -8.35 -10.36 -20.64
N LYS A 184 -7.80 -9.65 -19.67
CA LYS A 184 -6.84 -8.58 -19.96
C LYS A 184 -5.44 -9.17 -19.90
N ILE A 185 -4.68 -8.92 -20.96
CA ILE A 185 -3.23 -9.13 -20.95
C ILE A 185 -2.66 -8.05 -20.02
N ALA A 186 -2.09 -8.46 -18.90
CA ALA A 186 -1.54 -7.55 -17.91
C ALA A 186 -0.01 -7.50 -18.02
N ASN A 187 0.53 -6.32 -18.36
CA ASN A 187 1.96 -6.10 -18.51
C ASN A 187 2.52 -5.48 -17.22
N TYR A 188 2.98 -6.31 -16.29
CA TYR A 188 3.58 -5.85 -15.05
C TYR A 188 5.09 -5.63 -15.20
N HIS A 189 5.66 -4.64 -14.52
CA HIS A 189 7.11 -4.36 -14.59
C HIS A 189 7.99 -5.48 -14.00
N PHE A 190 7.38 -6.45 -13.32
CA PHE A 190 8.04 -7.63 -12.75
C PHE A 190 7.72 -8.94 -13.51
N THR A 191 6.90 -8.90 -14.57
CA THR A 191 6.58 -10.07 -15.41
C THR A 191 7.40 -10.01 -16.71
N THR A 192 8.13 -11.07 -17.04
CA THR A 192 8.78 -11.21 -18.36
C THR A 192 7.82 -11.68 -19.45
N LEU A 193 6.71 -12.33 -19.07
CA LEU A 193 5.61 -12.71 -19.96
C LEU A 193 4.27 -12.39 -19.28
N ASN A 194 3.37 -11.79 -20.05
CA ASN A 194 2.14 -11.20 -19.54
C ASN A 194 1.09 -12.29 -19.24
N PRO A 195 0.69 -12.52 -17.98
CA PRO A 195 -0.37 -13.47 -17.67
C PRO A 195 -1.72 -12.94 -18.16
N ASN A 196 -2.62 -13.86 -18.52
CA ASN A 196 -4.01 -13.49 -18.80
C ASN A 196 -4.78 -13.49 -17.48
N LEU A 197 -5.30 -12.32 -17.10
CA LEU A 197 -6.08 -12.17 -15.88
C LEU A 197 -7.57 -12.17 -16.17
N GLY A 198 -8.30 -12.80 -15.26
CA GLY A 198 -9.74 -12.93 -15.28
C GLY A 198 -10.35 -12.59 -13.94
N VAL A 199 -11.40 -11.75 -13.95
CA VAL A 199 -12.16 -11.42 -12.74
C VAL A 199 -13.43 -12.24 -12.74
N VAL A 200 -13.57 -13.07 -11.71
CA VAL A 200 -14.79 -13.84 -11.45
C VAL A 200 -15.66 -13.06 -10.49
N ASP A 201 -16.91 -12.87 -10.88
CA ASP A 201 -17.93 -12.22 -10.09
C ASP A 201 -19.07 -13.22 -9.87
N LEU A 202 -19.35 -13.50 -8.60
CA LEU A 202 -20.34 -14.49 -8.18
C LEU A 202 -21.51 -13.77 -7.52
N PRO A 203 -22.77 -14.03 -7.94
CA PRO A 203 -23.92 -13.56 -7.18
C PRO A 203 -23.87 -14.15 -5.77
N ASP A 204 -24.02 -13.30 -4.75
CA ASP A 204 -24.08 -13.67 -3.34
C ASP A 204 -22.79 -14.28 -2.73
N ALA A 205 -21.64 -14.17 -3.42
CA ALA A 205 -20.34 -14.59 -2.90
C ALA A 205 -19.23 -13.60 -3.27
N ASN A 206 -18.11 -13.62 -2.55
CA ASN A 206 -16.98 -12.75 -2.83
C ASN A 206 -16.34 -13.13 -4.18
N GLY A 207 -16.27 -12.15 -5.09
CA GLY A 207 -15.54 -12.29 -6.34
C GLY A 207 -14.03 -12.40 -6.11
N PHE A 208 -13.33 -13.07 -7.02
CA PHE A 208 -11.89 -13.33 -6.91
C PHE A 208 -11.20 -13.22 -8.26
N VAL A 209 -9.87 -13.11 -8.23
CA VAL A 209 -9.07 -12.96 -9.45
C VAL A 209 -8.40 -14.30 -9.81
N ILE A 210 -8.56 -14.71 -11.07
CA ILE A 210 -7.90 -15.89 -11.65
C ILE A 210 -6.82 -15.43 -12.62
N ALA A 211 -5.62 -16.02 -12.52
CA ALA A 211 -4.58 -15.89 -13.52
C ALA A 211 -4.43 -17.20 -14.31
N ASP A 212 -4.47 -17.11 -15.64
CA ASP A 212 -3.91 -18.17 -16.49
C ASP A 212 -2.39 -18.01 -16.50
N ILE A 213 -1.71 -19.03 -15.98
CA ILE A 213 -0.25 -19.09 -15.93
C ILE A 213 0.21 -19.80 -17.22
N PRO A 214 0.79 -19.06 -18.19
CA PRO A 214 1.38 -19.67 -19.37
C PRO A 214 2.63 -20.46 -18.96
N GLY A 215 2.91 -21.58 -19.62
CA GLY A 215 4.28 -22.11 -19.66
C GLY A 215 4.68 -23.24 -18.72
N LEU A 216 3.75 -24.08 -18.23
CA LEU A 216 4.11 -25.46 -17.85
C LEU A 216 4.23 -26.27 -19.15
N ILE A 217 5.30 -26.03 -19.89
CA ILE A 217 5.75 -26.87 -21.01
C ILE A 217 7.02 -27.58 -20.58
N GLU A 218 7.15 -28.83 -21.01
CA GLU A 218 8.26 -29.75 -20.73
C GLU A 218 9.61 -29.02 -20.59
N GLY A 219 10.17 -29.02 -19.38
CA GLY A 219 11.50 -28.50 -19.11
C GLY A 219 11.58 -27.17 -18.34
N ALA A 220 10.51 -26.70 -17.68
CA ALA A 220 10.60 -25.49 -16.84
C ALA A 220 11.56 -25.69 -15.63
N SER A 221 11.77 -26.94 -15.21
CA SER A 221 12.74 -27.34 -14.18
C SER A 221 14.20 -27.47 -14.68
N GLU A 222 14.46 -27.51 -15.99
CA GLU A 222 15.82 -27.69 -16.55
C GLU A 222 16.61 -26.38 -16.72
N GLY A 223 16.19 -25.28 -16.07
CA GLY A 223 17.03 -24.09 -15.92
C GLY A 223 17.14 -23.18 -17.15
N VAL A 224 16.31 -23.36 -18.19
CA VAL A 224 16.16 -22.34 -19.23
C VAL A 224 15.38 -21.17 -18.61
N GLY A 225 16.09 -20.09 -18.26
CA GLY A 225 15.69 -19.02 -17.31
C GLY A 225 14.33 -18.32 -17.42
N LEU A 226 13.45 -18.74 -18.33
CA LEU A 226 12.05 -18.34 -18.39
C LEU A 226 11.18 -19.07 -17.34
N GLY A 227 11.37 -20.39 -17.12
CA GLY A 227 10.50 -21.20 -16.25
C GLY A 227 10.51 -20.80 -14.77
N HIS A 228 11.71 -20.51 -14.21
CA HIS A 228 11.85 -20.12 -12.81
C HIS A 228 11.17 -18.78 -12.46
N GLN A 229 11.08 -17.85 -13.42
CA GLN A 229 10.40 -16.57 -13.21
C GLN A 229 8.88 -16.70 -13.31
N PHE A 230 8.33 -17.65 -14.08
CA PHE A 230 6.90 -17.94 -14.13
C PHE A 230 6.38 -18.56 -12.85
N LEU A 231 7.11 -19.53 -12.31
CA LEU A 231 6.71 -20.24 -11.10
C LEU A 231 6.65 -19.30 -9.87
N ARG A 232 7.44 -18.21 -9.88
CA ARG A 232 7.32 -17.09 -8.91
C ARG A 232 5.95 -16.38 -8.95
N HIS A 233 5.22 -16.44 -10.06
CA HIS A 233 3.86 -15.90 -10.15
C HIS A 233 2.84 -16.87 -9.52
N ILE A 234 3.09 -18.18 -9.63
CA ILE A 234 2.32 -19.21 -8.92
C ILE A 234 2.51 -19.09 -7.41
N GLU A 235 3.71 -18.72 -6.94
CA GLU A 235 3.97 -18.43 -5.53
C GLU A 235 3.07 -17.33 -4.95
N ARG A 236 2.41 -16.54 -5.80
CA ARG A 236 1.51 -15.46 -5.37
C ARG A 236 0.02 -15.82 -5.44
N THR A 237 -0.34 -17.05 -5.81
CA THR A 237 -1.74 -17.54 -5.84
C THR A 237 -2.08 -18.40 -4.63
N LYS A 238 -3.22 -18.18 -3.99
CA LYS A 238 -3.62 -18.90 -2.77
C LYS A 238 -4.03 -20.35 -3.07
N LEU A 239 -4.71 -20.54 -4.18
CA LEU A 239 -5.25 -21.84 -4.63
C LEU A 239 -4.90 -22.08 -6.09
N MET A 240 -4.71 -23.34 -6.47
CA MET A 240 -4.50 -23.73 -7.86
C MET A 240 -5.70 -24.53 -8.41
N ILE A 241 -6.18 -24.14 -9.59
CA ILE A 241 -7.12 -24.94 -10.37
C ILE A 241 -6.32 -25.67 -11.46
N HIS A 242 -6.29 -26.99 -11.36
CA HIS A 242 -5.63 -27.86 -12.32
C HIS A 242 -6.61 -28.25 -13.42
N VAL A 243 -6.46 -27.65 -14.60
CA VAL A 243 -7.32 -27.92 -15.76
C VAL A 243 -6.74 -29.07 -16.58
N VAL A 244 -7.53 -30.11 -16.79
CA VAL A 244 -7.14 -31.30 -17.56
C VAL A 244 -8.15 -31.63 -18.64
N ASP A 245 -7.70 -32.26 -19.72
CA ASP A 245 -8.57 -32.73 -20.79
C ASP A 245 -9.10 -34.13 -20.46
N ALA A 246 -10.32 -34.21 -19.91
CA ALA A 246 -10.92 -35.47 -19.52
C ALA A 246 -11.33 -36.35 -20.71
N ALA A 247 -11.56 -35.76 -21.88
CA ALA A 247 -11.93 -36.49 -23.10
C ALA A 247 -10.72 -37.11 -23.81
N GLY A 248 -9.49 -36.81 -23.37
CA GLY A 248 -8.26 -37.32 -23.98
C GLY A 248 -8.10 -36.90 -25.44
N THR A 249 -8.71 -35.78 -25.86
CA THR A 249 -8.73 -35.35 -27.28
C THR A 249 -7.34 -35.05 -27.84
N GLU A 250 -6.38 -34.73 -26.96
CA GLU A 250 -4.97 -34.51 -27.30
C GLU A 250 -4.12 -35.81 -27.28
N GLY A 251 -4.73 -36.99 -27.06
CA GLY A 251 -4.05 -38.28 -27.02
C GLY A 251 -3.21 -38.53 -25.76
N ARG A 252 -3.48 -37.80 -24.68
CA ARG A 252 -2.79 -37.91 -23.37
C ARG A 252 -3.71 -38.52 -22.32
N ASP A 253 -3.14 -39.24 -21.34
CA ASP A 253 -3.88 -39.72 -20.18
C ASP A 253 -4.01 -38.56 -19.17
N PRO A 254 -5.24 -38.12 -18.82
CA PRO A 254 -5.45 -37.02 -17.89
C PRO A 254 -4.86 -37.27 -16.50
N VAL A 255 -4.74 -38.53 -16.07
CA VAL A 255 -4.13 -38.87 -14.77
C VAL A 255 -2.62 -38.63 -14.80
N ASP A 256 -1.95 -39.05 -15.88
CA ASP A 256 -0.50 -38.89 -16.05
C ASP A 256 -0.11 -37.41 -16.20
N ASP A 257 -0.95 -36.63 -16.88
CA ASP A 257 -0.78 -35.18 -17.01
C ASP A 257 -0.76 -34.48 -15.64
N ILE A 258 -1.64 -34.89 -14.72
CA ILE A 258 -1.69 -34.33 -13.36
C ILE A 258 -0.41 -34.67 -12.60
N TYR A 259 0.00 -35.94 -12.63
CA TYR A 259 1.22 -36.37 -11.95
C TYR A 259 2.46 -35.67 -12.47
N LYS A 260 2.58 -35.46 -13.79
CA LYS A 260 3.69 -34.72 -14.40
C LYS A 260 3.76 -33.28 -13.90
N ILE A 261 2.65 -32.55 -13.93
CA ILE A 261 2.61 -31.16 -13.46
C ILE A 261 2.89 -31.08 -11.95
N ASN A 262 2.34 -31.99 -11.15
CA ASN A 262 2.60 -32.00 -9.70
C ASN A 262 4.06 -32.32 -9.38
N ASN A 263 4.69 -33.22 -10.14
CA ASN A 263 6.13 -33.49 -10.01
C ASN A 263 6.97 -32.28 -10.40
N GLU A 264 6.60 -31.55 -11.45
CA GLU A 264 7.28 -30.31 -11.86
C GLU A 264 7.14 -29.20 -10.81
N LEU A 265 5.94 -29.01 -10.25
CA LEU A 265 5.71 -28.06 -9.15
C LEU A 265 6.54 -28.43 -7.92
N LYS A 266 6.59 -29.72 -7.58
CA LYS A 266 7.38 -30.24 -6.44
C LYS A 266 8.89 -30.11 -6.66
N ALA A 267 9.36 -30.27 -7.89
CA ALA A 267 10.77 -30.09 -8.26
C ALA A 267 11.19 -28.62 -8.15
N TYR A 268 10.27 -27.67 -8.36
CA TYR A 268 10.53 -26.25 -8.20
C TYR A 268 10.49 -25.79 -6.74
N ASN A 269 9.37 -26.00 -6.05
CA ASN A 269 9.18 -25.56 -4.68
C ASN A 269 8.14 -26.44 -3.96
N ALA A 270 8.57 -27.08 -2.87
CA ALA A 270 7.72 -27.96 -2.07
C ALA A 270 6.51 -27.22 -1.46
N ASP A 271 6.65 -25.92 -1.16
CA ASP A 271 5.57 -25.12 -0.58
C ASP A 271 4.45 -24.87 -1.59
N ILE A 272 4.77 -24.73 -2.89
CA ILE A 272 3.76 -24.59 -3.95
C ILE A 272 3.02 -25.91 -4.15
N ALA A 273 3.74 -27.04 -4.13
CA ALA A 273 3.14 -28.36 -4.29
C ALA A 273 2.15 -28.70 -3.15
N ASN A 274 2.37 -28.16 -1.96
CA ASN A 274 1.48 -28.35 -0.80
C ASN A 274 0.26 -27.40 -0.78
N ARG A 275 0.16 -26.43 -1.71
CA ARG A 275 -0.99 -25.52 -1.75
C ARG A 275 -2.27 -26.28 -2.08
N PRO A 276 -3.43 -25.80 -1.60
CA PRO A 276 -4.72 -26.36 -1.98
C PRO A 276 -4.89 -26.39 -3.49
N GLN A 277 -5.25 -27.56 -4.00
CA GLN A 277 -5.50 -27.79 -5.43
C GLN A 277 -6.92 -28.29 -5.65
N VAL A 278 -7.50 -27.90 -6.77
CA VAL A 278 -8.78 -28.41 -7.26
C VAL A 278 -8.61 -28.82 -8.71
N ILE A 279 -9.11 -30.00 -9.09
CA ILE A 279 -9.03 -30.49 -10.46
C ILE A 279 -10.31 -30.10 -11.21
N ALA A 280 -10.12 -29.44 -12.35
CA ALA A 280 -11.17 -29.12 -13.30
C ALA A 280 -11.04 -30.06 -14.52
N ALA A 281 -11.83 -31.13 -14.52
CA ALA A 281 -11.90 -32.11 -15.59
C ALA A 281 -12.69 -31.51 -16.78
N ASN A 282 -11.99 -30.92 -17.74
CA ASN A 282 -12.56 -30.15 -18.84
C ASN A 282 -12.86 -31.02 -20.08
N LYS A 283 -13.64 -30.46 -21.01
CA LYS A 283 -14.10 -31.08 -22.27
C LYS A 283 -15.04 -32.29 -22.08
N ILE A 284 -15.87 -32.29 -21.02
CA ILE A 284 -16.87 -33.37 -20.83
C ILE A 284 -17.87 -33.49 -21.99
N ASP A 285 -18.04 -32.42 -22.78
CA ASP A 285 -18.87 -32.41 -23.98
C ASP A 285 -18.31 -33.25 -25.14
N ALA A 286 -17.02 -33.62 -25.08
CA ALA A 286 -16.35 -34.44 -26.09
C ALA A 286 -16.13 -35.91 -25.64
N ILE A 287 -16.71 -36.31 -24.51
CA ILE A 287 -16.67 -37.70 -24.04
C ILE A 287 -17.76 -38.49 -24.77
N PHE A 288 -17.34 -39.46 -25.60
CA PHE A 288 -18.24 -40.33 -26.37
C PHE A 288 -18.11 -41.82 -26.03
N THR A 289 -17.32 -42.15 -25.00
CA THR A 289 -17.01 -43.51 -24.57
C THR A 289 -17.91 -43.96 -23.41
N ASP A 290 -18.17 -45.28 -23.30
CA ASP A 290 -18.94 -45.86 -22.19
C ASP A 290 -18.16 -45.86 -20.86
N ASP A 291 -16.84 -45.84 -20.91
CA ASP A 291 -15.99 -45.58 -19.74
C ASP A 291 -16.06 -44.09 -19.39
N ASP A 292 -16.39 -43.78 -18.13
CA ASP A 292 -16.43 -42.41 -17.61
C ASP A 292 -15.04 -41.99 -17.09
N PRO A 293 -14.24 -41.25 -17.89
CA PRO A 293 -12.90 -40.82 -17.48
C PRO A 293 -12.94 -39.86 -16.29
N VAL A 294 -14.05 -39.18 -16.04
CA VAL A 294 -14.23 -38.31 -14.88
C VAL A 294 -14.29 -39.15 -13.60
N GLN A 295 -14.96 -40.30 -13.64
CA GLN A 295 -15.04 -41.18 -12.48
C GLN A 295 -13.66 -41.75 -12.11
N ARG A 296 -12.85 -42.11 -13.12
CA ARG A 296 -11.46 -42.54 -12.90
C ARG A 296 -10.61 -41.45 -12.25
N LEU A 297 -10.79 -40.18 -12.62
CA LEU A 297 -10.10 -39.06 -11.97
C LEU A 297 -10.57 -38.88 -10.52
N LYS A 298 -11.88 -39.00 -10.26
CA LYS A 298 -12.43 -38.91 -8.90
C LYS A 298 -11.87 -40.01 -8.00
N ASP A 299 -11.91 -41.25 -8.46
CA ASP A 299 -11.45 -42.40 -7.68
C ASP A 299 -9.95 -42.32 -7.34
N GLU A 300 -9.14 -41.71 -8.20
CA GLU A 300 -7.70 -41.54 -7.98
C GLU A 300 -7.36 -40.36 -7.04
N PHE A 301 -8.01 -39.20 -7.21
CA PHE A 301 -7.60 -37.94 -6.57
C PHE A 301 -8.47 -37.50 -5.38
N GLU A 302 -9.75 -37.87 -5.32
CA GLU A 302 -10.59 -37.55 -4.15
C GLU A 302 -10.08 -38.19 -2.85
N PRO A 303 -9.57 -39.45 -2.83
CA PRO A 303 -8.95 -40.04 -1.64
C PRO A 303 -7.69 -39.31 -1.17
N GLN A 304 -7.04 -38.55 -2.06
CA GLN A 304 -5.84 -37.75 -1.76
C GLN A 304 -6.22 -36.35 -1.22
N GLY A 305 -7.51 -36.05 -1.10
CA GLY A 305 -8.02 -34.76 -0.62
C GLY A 305 -8.19 -33.70 -1.72
N VAL A 306 -7.99 -34.06 -2.99
CA VAL A 306 -8.13 -33.15 -4.13
C VAL A 306 -9.50 -33.36 -4.78
N LYS A 307 -10.38 -32.36 -4.74
CA LYS A 307 -11.71 -32.47 -5.36
C LYS A 307 -11.65 -32.35 -6.88
N VAL A 308 -12.44 -33.16 -7.56
CA VAL A 308 -12.54 -33.20 -9.03
C VAL A 308 -13.91 -32.70 -9.48
N PHE A 309 -13.92 -31.63 -10.27
CA PHE A 309 -15.13 -31.07 -10.85
C PHE A 309 -15.18 -31.32 -12.37
N PRO A 310 -16.21 -32.03 -12.88
CA PRO A 310 -16.45 -32.12 -14.31
C PRO A 310 -16.93 -30.78 -14.84
N ILE A 311 -16.23 -30.22 -15.82
CA ILE A 311 -16.57 -28.95 -16.45
C ILE A 311 -16.53 -29.04 -17.97
N SER A 312 -17.27 -28.15 -18.62
CA SER A 312 -17.10 -27.87 -20.05
C SER A 312 -16.94 -26.38 -20.27
N GLY A 313 -15.75 -25.97 -20.71
CA GLY A 313 -15.48 -24.58 -21.09
C GLY A 313 -16.36 -24.07 -22.23
N VAL A 314 -16.87 -24.96 -23.09
CA VAL A 314 -17.69 -24.58 -24.26
C VAL A 314 -19.17 -24.45 -23.92
N THR A 315 -19.71 -25.38 -23.14
CA THR A 315 -21.14 -25.37 -22.77
C THR A 315 -21.39 -24.57 -21.50
N GLY A 316 -20.40 -24.45 -20.62
CA GLY A 316 -20.50 -23.80 -19.31
C GLY A 316 -21.00 -24.73 -18.19
N GLN A 317 -21.23 -26.01 -18.48
CA GLN A 317 -21.65 -27.01 -17.50
C GLN A 317 -20.58 -27.20 -16.41
N GLY A 318 -21.00 -27.32 -15.14
CA GLY A 318 -20.14 -27.56 -13.97
C GLY A 318 -19.27 -26.37 -13.51
N ILE A 319 -19.12 -25.33 -14.33
CA ILE A 319 -18.26 -24.18 -14.02
C ILE A 319 -18.73 -23.46 -12.75
N LYS A 320 -20.05 -23.23 -12.59
CA LYS A 320 -20.58 -22.50 -11.43
C LYS A 320 -20.24 -23.21 -10.12
N GLU A 321 -20.43 -24.53 -10.07
CA GLU A 321 -20.17 -25.35 -8.88
C GLU A 321 -18.69 -25.29 -8.48
N LEU A 322 -17.79 -25.37 -9.46
CA LEU A 322 -16.35 -25.18 -9.25
C LEU A 322 -16.03 -23.80 -8.67
N LEU A 323 -16.60 -22.72 -9.24
CA LEU A 323 -16.32 -21.35 -8.78
C LEU A 323 -16.83 -21.09 -7.36
N TYR A 324 -18.02 -21.59 -6.99
CA TYR A 324 -18.54 -21.46 -5.62
C TYR A 324 -17.68 -22.23 -4.63
N TYR A 325 -17.22 -23.43 -4.98
CA TYR A 325 -16.32 -24.21 -4.14
C TYR A 325 -15.01 -23.45 -3.90
N VAL A 326 -14.39 -22.93 -4.97
CA VAL A 326 -13.15 -22.16 -4.88
C VAL A 326 -13.32 -20.89 -4.07
N SER A 327 -14.43 -20.15 -4.25
CA SER A 327 -14.72 -18.96 -3.44
C SER A 327 -14.83 -19.29 -1.95
N ASN A 328 -15.46 -20.41 -1.59
CA ASN A 328 -15.55 -20.86 -0.20
C ASN A 328 -14.18 -21.27 0.38
N GLU A 329 -13.39 -22.03 -0.39
CA GLU A 329 -12.03 -22.42 0.04
C GLU A 329 -11.12 -21.21 0.24
N LEU A 330 -11.20 -20.21 -0.63
CA LEU A 330 -10.42 -18.97 -0.50
C LEU A 330 -10.73 -18.19 0.79
N GLN A 331 -11.93 -18.31 1.34
CA GLN A 331 -12.28 -17.68 2.63
C GLN A 331 -11.61 -18.37 3.83
N HIS A 332 -11.21 -19.63 3.68
CA HIS A 332 -10.60 -20.43 4.74
C HIS A 332 -9.06 -20.42 4.72
N LEU A 333 -8.44 -19.85 3.67
CA LEU A 333 -6.99 -19.78 3.54
C LEU A 333 -6.46 -18.47 4.14
N GLU A 334 -5.68 -18.59 5.23
CA GLU A 334 -5.03 -17.45 5.87
C GLU A 334 -3.96 -16.80 4.96
N GLN A 335 -3.83 -15.48 5.08
CA GLN A 335 -2.91 -14.67 4.27
C GLN A 335 -1.50 -14.66 4.87
N ASP A 336 -0.61 -15.48 4.31
CA ASP A 336 0.83 -15.26 4.52
C ASP A 336 1.24 -13.99 3.75
N THR A 337 1.30 -12.86 4.45
CA THR A 337 1.67 -11.56 3.87
C THR A 337 3.17 -11.37 3.91
N ILE A 338 3.77 -11.23 2.71
CA ILE A 338 5.15 -10.73 2.56
C ILE A 338 5.09 -9.22 2.84
N VAL A 339 5.47 -8.81 4.05
CA VAL A 339 5.53 -7.41 4.49
C VAL A 339 6.74 -6.74 3.85
N PHE A 340 6.54 -5.59 3.19
CA PHE A 340 7.65 -4.77 2.70
C PHE A 340 7.97 -3.69 3.73
N GLU A 341 9.25 -3.40 3.93
CA GLU A 341 9.69 -2.34 4.84
C GLU A 341 9.32 -0.96 4.29
N GLN A 342 8.90 -0.05 5.17
CA GLN A 342 8.45 1.28 4.82
C GLN A 342 9.65 2.16 4.42
N GLU A 343 9.77 2.50 3.14
CA GLU A 343 10.93 3.23 2.60
C GLU A 343 10.76 4.77 2.56
N TYR A 344 9.55 5.28 2.79
CA TYR A 344 9.26 6.72 2.73
C TYR A 344 8.38 7.19 3.88
N PHE A 345 8.88 8.20 4.61
CA PHE A 345 8.17 8.90 5.67
C PHE A 345 7.82 10.31 5.18
N PRO A 346 6.55 10.62 4.82
CA PRO A 346 6.11 11.95 4.38
C PRO A 346 6.28 13.06 5.44
N GLU A 347 6.59 12.66 6.68
CA GLU A 347 6.87 13.56 7.79
C GLU A 347 8.27 14.17 7.71
N GLU A 348 9.19 13.52 6.97
CA GLU A 348 10.61 13.91 6.89
C GLU A 348 10.89 14.98 5.82
N GLU A 349 9.98 15.21 4.86
CA GLU A 349 10.01 16.41 4.03
C GLU A 349 9.42 17.61 4.79
N ILE A 350 10.16 18.04 5.82
CA ILE A 350 10.05 19.40 6.31
C ILE A 350 10.90 20.25 5.37
N PRO A 351 10.36 21.28 4.69
CA PRO A 351 11.19 22.27 4.02
C PRO A 351 11.93 23.08 5.10
N MET A 352 13.02 22.53 5.64
CA MET A 352 13.95 23.23 6.54
C MET A 352 15.07 23.93 5.78
N ASN A 353 15.11 23.80 4.45
CA ASN A 353 16.22 24.28 3.63
C ASN A 353 16.42 25.81 3.70
N ASP A 354 15.41 26.59 4.07
CA ASP A 354 15.48 28.07 4.08
C ASP A 354 15.60 28.72 5.47
N LEU A 355 15.76 27.93 6.55
CA LEU A 355 15.91 28.51 7.89
C LEU A 355 17.40 28.82 8.19
N PRO A 356 17.73 30.03 8.68
CA PRO A 356 19.11 30.40 8.97
C PRO A 356 19.65 29.62 10.19
N TYR A 357 20.97 29.40 10.20
CA TYR A 357 21.73 28.88 11.34
C TYR A 357 23.13 29.50 11.33
N THR A 358 23.80 29.46 12.47
CA THR A 358 25.16 29.96 12.68
C THR A 358 26.02 28.90 13.33
N VAL A 359 27.27 28.81 12.89
CA VAL A 359 28.32 27.94 13.46
C VAL A 359 29.39 28.85 14.02
N GLU A 360 29.61 28.82 15.33
CA GLU A 360 30.63 29.61 16.02
C GLU A 360 31.53 28.70 16.85
N LYS A 361 32.80 29.06 16.98
CA LYS A 361 33.76 28.36 17.84
C LYS A 361 33.90 29.14 19.15
N GLU A 362 33.48 28.52 20.25
CA GLU A 362 33.64 29.06 21.60
C GLU A 362 34.54 28.12 22.42
N ASP A 363 35.68 28.64 22.86
CA ASP A 363 36.71 27.91 23.62
C ASP A 363 37.12 26.58 22.93
N ASP A 364 36.81 25.44 23.57
CA ASP A 364 37.11 24.06 23.14
C ASP A 364 35.87 23.36 22.51
N MET A 365 34.83 24.12 22.15
CA MET A 365 33.59 23.55 21.61
C MET A 365 33.08 24.30 20.38
N TYR A 366 32.42 23.56 19.48
CA TYR A 366 31.73 24.12 18.33
C TYR A 366 30.25 24.31 18.65
N VAL A 367 29.78 25.56 18.64
CA VAL A 367 28.40 25.91 18.96
C VAL A 367 27.62 26.11 17.65
N VAL A 368 26.55 25.33 17.47
CA VAL A 368 25.64 25.46 16.31
C VAL A 368 24.26 25.85 16.81
N GLU A 369 23.81 27.04 16.43
CA GLU A 369 22.54 27.62 16.88
C GLU A 369 21.72 28.17 15.71
N GLY A 370 20.39 28.20 15.87
CA GLY A 370 19.49 28.84 14.91
C GLY A 370 18.10 28.19 14.85
N PRO A 371 17.11 28.90 14.25
CA PRO A 371 15.73 28.42 14.10
C PRO A 371 15.61 27.07 13.38
N LYS A 372 16.60 26.72 12.55
CA LYS A 372 16.71 25.43 11.88
C LYS A 372 17.03 24.29 12.85
N ILE A 373 17.99 24.50 13.76
CA ILE A 373 18.43 23.50 14.74
C ILE A 373 17.40 23.35 15.87
N GLU A 374 16.88 24.47 16.38
CA GLU A 374 15.89 24.49 17.48
C GLU A 374 14.62 23.71 17.13
N LYS A 375 14.11 23.90 15.91
CA LYS A 375 12.95 23.14 15.43
C LYS A 375 13.26 21.65 15.32
N MET A 376 14.40 21.28 14.74
CA MET A 376 14.76 19.88 14.52
C MET A 376 14.90 19.12 15.85
N LEU A 377 15.57 19.73 16.83
CA LEU A 377 15.69 19.22 18.20
C LEU A 377 14.34 19.11 18.90
N GLY A 378 13.38 20.00 18.61
CA GLY A 378 12.02 19.94 19.13
C GLY A 378 11.15 18.82 18.54
N TYR A 379 11.50 18.27 17.37
CA TYR A 379 10.73 17.21 16.69
C TYR A 379 11.29 15.80 16.93
N THR A 380 12.55 15.67 17.34
CA THR A 380 13.27 14.39 17.33
C THR A 380 13.60 13.93 18.75
N ASN A 381 13.22 12.70 19.10
CA ASN A 381 13.67 12.09 20.35
C ASN A 381 15.06 11.44 20.16
N LEU A 382 16.09 12.13 20.63
CA LEU A 382 17.50 11.71 20.46
C LEU A 382 17.91 10.55 21.37
N ASP A 383 17.09 10.20 22.37
CA ASP A 383 17.33 9.01 23.21
C ASP A 383 16.99 7.70 22.48
N SER A 384 16.39 7.79 21.28
CA SER A 384 16.05 6.63 20.45
C SER A 384 17.06 6.45 19.31
N GLU A 385 17.47 5.21 19.04
CA GLU A 385 18.42 4.89 17.95
C GLU A 385 17.94 5.42 16.58
N ARG A 386 16.63 5.33 16.31
CA ARG A 386 16.04 5.86 15.06
C ARG A 386 16.06 7.39 15.00
N GLY A 387 15.77 8.07 16.12
CA GLY A 387 15.84 9.52 16.20
C GLY A 387 17.28 10.04 16.07
N PHE A 388 18.25 9.31 16.61
CA PHE A 388 19.66 9.64 16.45
C PHE A 388 20.16 9.45 15.01
N ALA A 389 19.78 8.35 14.34
CA ALA A 389 20.11 8.13 12.93
C ALA A 389 19.50 9.23 12.02
N PHE A 390 18.26 9.65 12.31
CA PHE A 390 17.61 10.76 11.62
C PHE A 390 18.35 12.09 11.84
N PHE A 391 18.77 12.38 13.07
CA PHE A 391 19.58 13.53 13.42
C PHE A 391 20.91 13.57 12.66
N GLN A 392 21.63 12.44 12.58
CA GLN A 392 22.88 12.34 11.81
C GLN A 392 22.67 12.62 10.33
N LYS A 393 21.62 12.04 9.73
CA LYS A 393 21.27 12.27 8.33
C LYS A 393 20.91 13.73 8.07
N PHE A 394 20.17 14.36 8.98
CA PHE A 394 19.83 15.77 8.91
C PHE A 394 21.06 16.69 8.92
N LEU A 395 22.05 16.42 9.78
CA LEU A 395 23.29 17.21 9.83
C LEU A 395 24.07 17.12 8.52
N LYS A 396 24.07 15.94 7.88
CA LYS A 396 24.71 15.70 6.58
C LYS A 396 23.97 16.39 5.45
N ASP A 397 22.66 16.17 5.34
CA ASP A 397 21.84 16.69 4.23
C ASP A 397 21.65 18.22 4.31
N SER A 398 21.75 18.80 5.51
CA SER A 398 21.64 20.25 5.73
C SER A 398 22.93 21.04 5.48
N GLY A 399 24.05 20.36 5.18
CA GLY A 399 25.37 20.98 5.00
C GLY A 399 26.02 21.50 6.29
N ILE A 400 25.47 21.17 7.47
CA ILE A 400 26.01 21.62 8.77
C ILE A 400 27.35 20.93 9.05
N LEU A 401 27.49 19.65 8.66
CA LEU A 401 28.76 18.93 8.76
C LEU A 401 29.85 19.58 7.92
N GLU A 402 29.54 19.99 6.69
CA GLU A 402 30.51 20.68 5.82
C GLU A 402 30.96 22.01 6.42
N GLN A 403 30.04 22.79 7.01
CA GLN A 403 30.39 24.04 7.68
C GLN A 403 31.19 23.84 8.98
N LEU A 404 30.95 22.76 9.72
CA LEU A 404 31.78 22.38 10.87
C LEU A 404 33.19 21.95 10.44
N GLU A 405 33.32 21.23 9.32
CA GLU A 405 34.61 20.90 8.71
C GLU A 405 35.35 22.17 8.23
N GLU A 406 34.65 23.13 7.61
CA GLU A 406 35.22 24.44 7.25
C GLU A 406 35.65 25.26 8.48
N ALA A 407 34.93 25.15 9.59
CA ALA A 407 35.30 25.74 10.88
C ALA A 407 36.47 25.00 11.57
N GLY A 408 36.96 23.90 10.98
CA GLY A 408 38.17 23.19 11.38
C GLY A 408 37.98 22.17 12.50
N ILE A 409 36.79 21.59 12.64
CA ILE A 409 36.51 20.53 13.63
C ILE A 409 37.39 19.29 13.40
N GLN A 410 37.88 18.68 14.49
CA GLN A 410 38.67 17.45 14.46
C GLN A 410 37.93 16.28 15.14
N GLU A 411 38.34 15.04 14.84
CA GLU A 411 37.80 13.86 15.51
C GLU A 411 38.03 13.93 17.03
N GLY A 412 36.95 13.81 17.79
CA GLY A 412 36.96 13.92 19.25
C GLY A 412 36.65 15.32 19.78
N ASP A 413 36.44 16.32 18.92
CA ASP A 413 35.98 17.65 19.35
C ASP A 413 34.48 17.62 19.72
N THR A 414 34.10 18.38 20.74
CA THR A 414 32.71 18.43 21.22
C THR A 414 31.91 19.51 20.50
N VAL A 415 30.75 19.13 19.95
CA VAL A 415 29.77 20.02 19.35
C VAL A 415 28.62 20.25 20.32
N ARG A 416 28.26 21.51 20.54
CA ARG A 416 27.11 21.93 21.33
C ARG A 416 26.00 22.46 20.43
N MET A 417 24.80 21.91 20.58
CA MET A 417 23.57 22.39 19.95
C MET A 417 22.53 22.63 21.03
N TYR A 418 22.38 23.88 21.45
CA TYR A 418 21.56 24.26 22.61
C TYR A 418 21.90 23.44 23.87
N GLY A 419 20.95 22.67 24.41
CA GLY A 419 21.11 21.86 25.62
C GLY A 419 21.83 20.51 25.41
N LEU A 420 22.27 20.21 24.18
CA LEU A 420 22.87 18.93 23.83
C LEU A 420 24.35 19.10 23.49
N GLN A 421 25.15 18.12 23.91
CA GLN A 421 26.58 18.03 23.62
C GLN A 421 26.90 16.62 23.14
N PHE A 422 27.68 16.52 22.06
CA PHE A 422 28.14 15.24 21.53
C PHE A 422 29.54 15.41 20.93
N ASP A 423 30.29 14.31 20.90
CA ASP A 423 31.63 14.29 20.31
C ASP A 423 31.53 13.96 18.83
N TYR A 424 32.28 14.70 18.03
CA TYR A 424 32.31 14.53 16.58
C TYR A 424 33.22 13.34 16.20
N TYR A 425 32.66 12.42 15.44
CA TYR A 425 33.36 11.31 14.79
C TYR A 425 33.00 11.30 13.31
N LYS A 426 34.00 11.16 12.46
CA LYS A 426 33.85 11.22 11.01
C LYS A 426 33.23 9.96 10.40
#